data_AF-A0A2K6EI35-F1
#
_entry.id   AF-A0A2K6EI35-F1
#
_cell.length_a   1.000
_cell.length_b   1.000
_cell.length_c   1.000
_cell.angle_alpha   90.00
_cell.angle_beta   90.00
_cell.angle_gamma   90.00
#
_symmetry.space_group_name_H-M   'P 1'
#
loop_
_entity.id
_entity.type
_entity.pdbx_description
1 polymer ?
#
loop_
_entity_poly.entity_id
_entity_poly.type
_entity_poly.pdbx_seq_one_letter_code
_entity_poly.pdbx_strand_id
1 'polypeptide(L)' 'MGKKKIAKRSKIKSFVKVYNYNHLMPTRCSVDIPLDKTVVNKDVFRDPALKRKARREAKVKFEERYKTGKNKWFFQKLRF' A
#
# COMPACT_ATOMS: atom_id res chain seq x y z
N MET A 1 21.84 8.85 -7.42
CA MET A 1 21.26 9.55 -6.25
C MET A 1 21.99 9.12 -4.99
N GLY A 2 22.29 10.02 -4.04
CA GLY A 2 22.93 9.62 -2.77
C GLY A 2 22.03 8.77 -1.87
N LYS A 3 22.62 7.97 -0.98
CA LYS A 3 21.92 7.00 -0.09
C LYS A 3 20.77 7.65 0.70
N LYS A 4 21.00 8.81 1.32
CA LYS A 4 19.98 9.57 2.07
C LYS A 4 18.80 10.02 1.18
N LYS A 5 19.08 10.44 -0.06
CA LYS A 5 18.07 10.90 -1.03
C LYS A 5 17.22 9.73 -1.54
N ILE A 6 17.84 8.58 -1.79
CA ILE A 6 17.14 7.33 -2.14
C ILE A 6 16.17 6.95 -1.01
N ALA A 7 16.66 6.88 0.23
CA ALA A 7 15.83 6.53 1.38
C ALA A 7 14.62 7.46 1.56
N LYS A 8 14.78 8.77 1.32
CA LYS A 8 13.66 9.73 1.38
C LYS A 8 12.64 9.53 0.25
N ARG A 9 13.10 9.25 -0.97
CA ARG A 9 12.22 9.07 -2.16
C ARG A 9 11.53 7.70 -2.22
N SER A 10 12.07 6.69 -1.54
CA SER A 10 11.45 5.36 -1.45
C SER A 10 10.38 5.24 -0.36
N LYS A 11 10.07 6.32 0.37
CA LYS A 11 9.00 6.31 1.38
C LYS A 11 7.63 6.26 0.71
N ILE A 12 6.77 5.38 1.21
CA ILE A 12 5.40 5.20 0.69
C ILE A 12 4.39 5.67 1.74
N LYS A 13 3.37 6.41 1.29
CA LYS A 13 2.21 6.78 2.12
C LYS A 13 1.04 5.89 1.73
N SER A 14 0.62 5.02 2.65
CA SER A 14 -0.49 4.09 2.48
C SER A 14 -1.83 4.68 2.95
N PHE A 15 -2.92 4.13 2.44
CA PHE A 15 -4.28 4.38 2.90
C PHE A 15 -5.08 3.07 2.92
N VAL A 16 -6.13 3.03 3.73
CA VAL A 16 -7.08 1.91 3.83
C VAL A 16 -8.48 2.51 3.75
N LYS A 17 -9.31 2.02 2.83
CA LYS A 17 -10.65 2.55 2.57
C LYS A 17 -11.59 1.44 2.08
N VAL A 18 -12.86 1.53 2.48
CA VAL A 18 -13.94 0.70 1.94
C VAL A 18 -14.42 1.34 0.64
N TYR A 19 -14.56 0.55 -0.42
CA TYR A 19 -15.04 0.99 -1.72
C TYR A 19 -16.22 0.15 -2.18
N ASN A 20 -17.14 0.79 -2.89
CA ASN A 20 -18.11 0.11 -3.75
C ASN A 20 -17.38 -0.37 -5.01
N TYR A 21 -17.74 -1.54 -5.55
CA TYR A 21 -17.18 -2.07 -6.80
C TYR A 21 -17.34 -1.12 -7.99
N ASN A 22 -18.43 -0.35 -8.04
CA ASN A 22 -18.63 0.64 -9.10
C ASN A 22 -17.57 1.76 -9.11
N HIS A 23 -16.84 1.96 -8.01
CA HIS A 23 -15.78 2.96 -7.90
C HIS A 23 -14.38 2.39 -8.21
N LEU A 24 -14.29 1.12 -8.61
CA LEU A 24 -13.05 0.44 -8.93
C LEU A 24 -13.03 0.05 -10.40
N MET A 25 -11.99 0.48 -11.11
CA MET A 25 -11.69 -0.04 -12.45
C MET A 25 -10.80 -1.29 -12.28
N PRO A 26 -11.27 -2.49 -12.65
CA PRO A 26 -10.44 -3.68 -12.58
C PRO A 26 -9.26 -3.58 -13.56
N THR A 27 -8.13 -4.17 -13.21
CA THR A 27 -6.94 -4.20 -14.06
C THR A 27 -6.43 -5.62 -14.19
N ARG A 28 -5.78 -5.93 -15.32
CA ARG A 28 -5.20 -7.26 -15.58
C ARG A 28 -4.01 -7.62 -14.66
N CYS A 29 -3.48 -6.66 -13.91
CA CYS A 29 -2.26 -6.82 -13.13
C CYS A 29 -2.56 -7.35 -11.73
N SER A 30 -1.93 -8.47 -11.35
CA SER A 30 -1.98 -9.00 -9.99
C SER A 30 -0.84 -8.45 -9.12
N VAL A 31 -1.10 -8.31 -7.82
CA VAL A 31 -0.14 -7.81 -6.83
C VAL A 31 -0.05 -8.76 -5.65
N ASP A 32 0.95 -9.63 -5.66
CA ASP A 32 1.16 -10.63 -4.60
C ASP A 32 1.96 -10.05 -3.43
N ILE A 33 1.30 -9.20 -2.64
CA ILE A 33 1.85 -8.67 -1.39
C ILE A 33 1.09 -9.31 -0.23
N PRO A 34 1.73 -10.17 0.59
CA PRO A 34 1.07 -10.78 1.73
C PRO A 34 0.76 -9.69 2.76
N LEU A 35 -0.53 -9.42 2.95
CA LEU A 35 -1.05 -8.56 4.00
C LEU A 35 -1.68 -9.44 5.06
N ASP A 36 -1.41 -9.11 6.33
CA ASP A 36 -2.05 -9.78 7.45
C ASP A 36 -3.54 -9.43 7.47
N LYS A 37 -4.38 -10.41 7.15
CA LYS A 37 -5.84 -10.27 7.11
C LYS A 37 -6.46 -10.01 8.48
N THR A 38 -5.74 -10.31 9.58
CA THR A 38 -6.19 -9.98 10.92
C THR A 38 -6.00 -8.49 11.23
N VAL A 39 -5.02 -7.85 10.59
CA VAL A 39 -4.67 -6.44 10.78
C VAL A 39 -5.32 -5.53 9.73
N VAL A 40 -5.54 -6.01 8.51
CA VAL A 40 -6.17 -5.27 7.42
C VAL A 40 -7.53 -5.90 7.10
N ASN A 41 -8.54 -5.56 7.89
CA ASN A 41 -9.91 -6.05 7.75
C ASN A 41 -10.93 -4.91 7.82
N LYS A 42 -12.22 -5.23 7.85
CA LYS A 42 -13.31 -4.25 7.97
C LYS A 42 -13.41 -3.62 9.37
N ASP A 43 -12.94 -4.29 10.40
CA ASP A 43 -13.07 -3.84 11.79
C ASP A 43 -12.09 -2.71 12.14
N VAL A 44 -11.03 -2.52 11.34
CA VAL A 44 -10.10 -1.39 11.51
C VAL A 44 -10.77 -0.03 11.37
N PHE A 45 -11.97 0.04 10.78
CA PHE A 45 -12.72 1.28 10.63
C PHE A 45 -13.54 1.65 11.87
N ARG A 46 -13.67 0.76 12.86
CA ARG A 46 -14.36 1.02 14.12
C ARG A 46 -13.56 1.94 15.04
N ASP A 47 -12.23 1.89 14.98
CA ASP A 47 -11.32 2.66 15.83
C ASP A 47 -10.19 3.33 15.01
N PRO A 48 -9.99 4.66 15.11
CA PRO A 48 -8.86 5.36 14.50
C PRO A 48 -7.47 4.76 14.81
N ALA A 49 -7.27 4.18 15.99
CA ALA A 49 -6.01 3.54 16.38
C ALA A 49 -5.75 2.27 15.56
N LEU A 50 -6.79 1.43 15.35
CA LEU A 50 -6.71 0.25 14.49
C LEU A 50 -6.44 0.64 13.03
N LYS A 51 -7.11 1.68 12.52
CA LYS A 51 -6.82 2.23 11.17
C LYS A 51 -5.39 2.73 11.03
N ARG A 52 -4.79 3.27 12.10
CA ARG A 52 -3.39 3.70 12.12
C ARG A 52 -2.44 2.50 12.09
N LYS A 53 -2.75 1.42 12.83
CA LYS A 53 -2.00 0.16 12.81
C LYS A 53 -2.03 -0.49 11.42
N ALA A 54 -3.21 -0.61 10.82
CA ALA A 54 -3.38 -1.17 9.47
C ALA A 54 -2.61 -0.40 8.39
N ARG A 55 -2.64 0.94 8.43
CA ARG A 55 -1.83 1.76 7.51
C ARG A 55 -0.33 1.55 7.70
N ARG A 56 0.14 1.42 8.94
CA ARG A 56 1.55 1.19 9.23
C ARG A 56 2.01 -0.15 8.69
N GLU A 57 1.23 -1.20 8.89
CA GLU A 57 1.49 -2.54 8.35
C GLU A 57 1.61 -2.51 6.81
N ALA A 58 0.59 -1.96 6.13
CA ALA A 58 0.58 -1.84 4.68
C ALA A 58 1.77 -1.01 4.15
N LYS A 59 2.15 0.06 4.86
CA LYS A 59 3.30 0.89 4.50
C LYS A 59 4.59 0.06 4.50
N VAL A 60 4.85 -0.69 5.57
CA VAL A 60 6.09 -1.48 5.70
C VAL A 60 6.19 -2.51 4.57
N LYS A 61 5.12 -3.26 4.32
CA LYS A 61 5.07 -4.27 3.24
C LYS A 61 5.24 -3.66 1.85
N PHE A 62 4.64 -2.49 1.60
CA PHE A 62 4.82 -1.78 0.33
C PHE A 62 6.25 -1.29 0.14
N GLU A 63 6.88 -0.73 1.18
CA GLU A 63 8.27 -0.27 1.11
C GLU A 63 9.26 -1.43 0.92
N GLU A 64 9.03 -2.57 1.59
CA GLU A 64 9.78 -3.82 1.37
C GLU A 64 9.68 -4.27 -0.08
N ARG A 65 8.45 -4.40 -0.61
CA ARG A 65 8.22 -4.84 -1.99
C ARG A 65 8.81 -3.88 -3.02
N TYR A 66 8.68 -2.57 -2.80
CA TYR A 66 9.23 -1.55 -3.69
C TYR A 66 10.76 -1.67 -3.80
N LYS A 67 11.46 -1.92 -2.69
CA LYS A 67 12.93 -2.11 -2.69
C LYS A 67 13.37 -3.34 -3.50
N THR A 68 12.52 -4.37 -3.61
CA THR A 68 12.83 -5.56 -4.43
C THR A 68 12.68 -5.31 -5.95
N GLY A 69 12.10 -4.19 -6.37
CA GLY A 69 11.86 -3.90 -7.79
C GLY A 69 10.74 -4.73 -8.44
N LYS A 70 9.96 -5.49 -7.66
CA LYS A 70 8.76 -6.21 -8.12
C LYS A 70 7.55 -5.30 -8.22
N ASN A 71 6.55 -5.70 -9.01
CA ASN A 71 5.28 -4.96 -9.19
C ASN A 71 5.49 -3.49 -9.64
N LYS A 72 6.42 -3.25 -10.58
CA LYS A 72 6.80 -1.91 -11.06
C LYS A 72 5.59 -1.06 -11.47
N TRP A 73 4.62 -1.65 -12.17
CA TRP A 73 3.39 -0.97 -12.58
C TRP A 73 2.57 -0.45 -11.38
N PHE A 74 2.46 -1.22 -10.30
CA PHE A 74 1.71 -0.83 -9.10
C PHE A 74 2.33 0.37 -8.35
N PHE A 75 3.66 0.48 -8.36
CA PHE A 75 4.37 1.58 -7.70
C PHE A 75 4.62 2.79 -8.62
N GLN A 76 4.24 2.70 -9.90
CA GLN A 76 4.33 3.81 -10.83
C GLN A 76 3.06 4.67 -10.73
N LYS A 77 3.23 5.98 -10.57
CA LYS A 77 2.09 6.92 -10.54
C LYS A 77 1.36 6.90 -11.90
N LEU A 78 0.06 6.64 -11.88
CA LEU A 78 -0.82 6.84 -13.03
C LEU A 78 -0.87 8.35 -13.35
N ARG A 79 -0.54 8.71 -14.59
CA ARG A 79 -0.60 10.10 -15.08
C ARG A 79 -1.87 10.27 -15.88
N PHE A 80 -2.69 11.21 -15.44
CA PHE A 80 -3.84 11.76 -16.13
C PHE A 80 -3.83 13.27 -15.88
#